data_AF-A0A942P0D2-F1
#
_entry.id   AF-A0A942P0D2-F1
#
_cell.length_a   1.000
_cell.length_b   1.000
_cell.length_c   1.000
_cell.angle_alpha   90.00
_cell.angle_beta   90.00
_cell.angle_gamma   90.00
#
_symmetry.space_group_name_H-M   'P 1'
#
loop_
_entity.id
_entity.type
_entity.pdbx_description
1 polymer ?
#
loop_
_entity_poly.entity_id
_entity_poly.type
_entity_poly.pdbx_seq_one_letter_code
_entity_poly.pdbx_strand_id
1 'polypeptide(L)'
;MRFSVNHQWLIVVLCFLLFSCAGAKKVIQTAEAFVFTPQQGTVRVDEKGNEVSPVSTPVIIVFVHCRSNKVNWDSAWFGNKAYAVVQQQITQPIEMGIDGNTGENITISPKEGAYLFQLRVSPQLSKGEEWANSIRLRASYRNKTIRKEVAPIRPIKTPDAQ
;
A
#
# COMPACT_ATOMS: atom_id res chain seq x y z
N MET A 1 -40.47 -50.85 -0.54
CA MET A 1 -40.20 -49.74 0.40
C MET A 1 -40.01 -48.47 -0.40
N ARG A 2 -40.93 -47.49 -0.29
CA ARG A 2 -40.82 -46.18 -0.95
C ARG A 2 -40.33 -45.17 0.11
N PHE A 3 -39.14 -44.62 -0.08
CA PHE A 3 -38.61 -43.56 0.76
C PHE A 3 -39.17 -42.22 0.26
N SER A 4 -40.02 -41.59 1.07
CA SER A 4 -40.50 -40.22 0.84
C SER A 4 -39.44 -39.25 1.34
N VAL A 5 -38.73 -38.58 0.42
CA VAL A 5 -37.69 -37.61 0.76
C VAL A 5 -38.33 -36.24 0.92
N ASN A 6 -38.39 -35.74 2.17
CA ASN A 6 -38.93 -34.43 2.54
C ASN A 6 -38.12 -33.30 1.89
N HIS A 7 -38.65 -32.72 0.80
CA HIS A 7 -38.04 -31.63 0.03
C HIS A 7 -37.81 -30.34 0.82
N GLN A 8 -38.50 -30.14 1.96
CA GLN A 8 -38.39 -28.94 2.77
C GLN A 8 -37.01 -28.75 3.44
N TRP A 9 -36.30 -29.83 3.76
CA TRP A 9 -34.99 -29.75 4.40
C TRP A 9 -33.86 -29.37 3.43
N LEU A 10 -34.04 -29.69 2.14
CA LEU A 10 -33.03 -29.45 1.11
C LEU A 10 -32.85 -27.95 0.79
N ILE A 11 -33.93 -27.16 0.96
CA ILE A 11 -33.93 -25.71 0.73
C ILE A 11 -33.20 -24.95 1.85
N VAL A 12 -33.31 -25.42 3.10
CA VAL A 12 -32.66 -24.76 4.26
C VAL A 12 -31.14 -24.91 4.21
N VAL A 13 -30.63 -26.06 3.78
CA VAL A 13 -29.17 -26.31 3.66
C VAL A 13 -28.56 -25.50 2.51
N LEU A 14 -29.30 -25.27 1.41
CA LEU A 14 -28.83 -24.48 0.27
C LEU A 14 -28.66 -22.98 0.61
N CYS A 15 -29.53 -22.43 1.47
CA CYS A 15 -29.46 -21.02 1.87
C CYS A 15 -28.27 -20.66 2.78
N PHE A 16 -27.73 -21.61 3.56
CA PHE A 16 -26.58 -21.34 4.44
C PHE A 16 -25.24 -21.23 3.71
N LEU A 17 -25.13 -21.74 2.48
CA LEU A 17 -23.87 -21.71 1.72
C LEU A 17 -23.61 -20.38 1.00
N LEU A 18 -24.59 -19.50 0.87
CA LEU A 18 -24.46 -18.24 0.11
C LEU A 18 -23.90 -17.05 0.92
N PHE A 19 -23.77 -17.15 2.24
CA PHE A 19 -23.34 -16.02 3.09
C PHE A 19 -21.82 -15.92 3.37
N SER A 20 -20.99 -16.83 2.85
CA SER A 20 -19.57 -16.93 3.27
C SER A 20 -18.59 -15.89 2.66
N CYS A 21 -19.04 -15.01 1.75
CA CYS A 21 -18.13 -14.12 1.01
C CYS A 21 -17.91 -12.70 1.57
N ALA A 22 -18.60 -12.25 2.63
CA ALA A 22 -18.57 -10.83 3.00
C ALA A 22 -17.37 -10.35 3.88
N GLY A 23 -16.57 -11.25 4.45
CA GLY A 23 -15.62 -10.89 5.53
C GLY A 23 -14.32 -10.17 5.13
N ALA A 24 -13.83 -10.31 3.89
CA ALA A 24 -12.48 -9.84 3.54
C ALA A 24 -12.39 -8.32 3.30
N LYS A 25 -13.47 -7.69 2.82
CA LYS A 25 -13.48 -6.25 2.47
C LYS A 25 -13.34 -5.32 3.69
N LYS A 26 -13.54 -5.81 4.93
CA LYS A 26 -13.53 -4.99 6.16
C LYS A 26 -12.19 -4.94 6.90
N VAL A 27 -11.13 -5.60 6.42
CA VAL A 27 -9.84 -5.60 7.16
C VAL A 27 -9.05 -4.30 6.98
N ILE A 28 -9.11 -3.68 5.80
CA ILE A 28 -8.45 -2.38 5.52
C ILE A 28 -9.43 -1.27 5.90
N GLN A 29 -9.00 -0.35 6.77
CA GLN A 29 -9.80 0.80 7.21
C GLN A 29 -9.50 2.02 6.35
N THR A 30 -8.25 2.46 6.35
CA THR A 30 -7.78 3.64 5.61
C THR A 30 -6.44 3.35 4.95
N ALA A 31 -6.17 4.01 3.84
CA ALA A 31 -4.90 3.93 3.16
C ALA A 31 -4.56 5.29 2.53
N GLU A 32 -3.32 5.73 2.68
CA GLU A 32 -2.81 7.00 2.18
C GLU A 32 -1.45 6.77 1.52
N ALA A 33 -1.22 7.37 0.36
CA ALA A 33 0.00 7.18 -0.41
C ALA A 33 0.76 8.48 -0.59
N PHE A 34 2.07 8.39 -0.49
CA PHE A 34 3.02 9.49 -0.59
C PHE A 34 4.16 9.13 -1.52
N VAL A 35 4.74 10.12 -2.20
CA VAL A 35 5.93 9.96 -3.02
C VAL A 35 6.98 10.98 -2.60
N PHE A 36 8.23 10.53 -2.47
CA PHE A 36 9.37 11.40 -2.28
C PHE A 36 10.55 10.90 -3.08
N THR A 37 11.45 11.82 -3.41
CA THR A 37 12.71 11.52 -4.07
C THR A 37 13.81 11.71 -3.03
N PRO A 38 14.49 10.63 -2.60
CA PRO A 38 15.59 10.76 -1.65
C PRO A 38 16.65 11.73 -2.19
N GLN A 39 17.05 12.72 -1.41
CA GLN A 39 18.22 13.52 -1.74
C GLN A 39 19.47 12.65 -1.53
N GLN A 40 20.37 12.59 -2.51
CA GLN A 40 21.64 11.90 -2.33
C GLN A 40 22.67 12.90 -1.81
N GLY A 41 23.27 12.60 -0.64
CA GLY A 41 24.25 13.47 0.00
C GLY A 41 25.63 13.52 -0.67
N THR A 42 25.87 12.73 -1.73
CA THR A 42 27.14 12.75 -2.47
C THR A 42 26.88 12.67 -3.97
N VAL A 43 27.28 13.71 -4.70
CA VAL A 43 27.26 13.72 -6.17
C VAL A 43 28.33 12.74 -6.66
N ARG A 44 27.93 11.73 -7.44
CA ARG A 44 28.91 10.86 -8.11
C ARG A 44 29.56 11.66 -9.21
N VAL A 45 30.88 11.63 -9.29
CA VAL A 45 31.65 12.20 -10.40
C VAL A 45 32.24 11.08 -11.25
N ASP A 46 32.38 11.30 -12.55
CA ASP A 46 33.10 10.39 -13.45
C ASP A 46 34.61 10.54 -13.26
N GLU A 47 35.40 9.75 -13.99
CA GLU A 47 36.87 9.81 -13.96
C GLU A 47 37.44 11.18 -14.40
N LYS A 48 36.62 12.03 -15.01
CA LYS A 48 36.98 13.38 -15.48
C LYS A 48 36.47 14.48 -14.54
N GLY A 49 35.84 14.13 -13.43
CA GLY A 49 35.25 15.08 -12.48
C GLY A 49 33.90 15.66 -12.92
N ASN A 50 33.28 15.15 -13.98
CA ASN A 50 31.93 15.58 -14.35
C ASN A 50 30.90 14.89 -13.45
N GLU A 51 29.86 15.63 -13.07
CA GLU A 51 28.76 15.06 -12.31
C GLU A 51 28.05 13.96 -13.13
N VAL A 52 28.13 12.74 -12.64
CA VAL A 52 27.28 11.64 -13.11
C VAL A 52 25.96 11.85 -12.42
N SER A 53 25.01 12.49 -13.11
CA SER A 53 23.69 12.82 -12.59
C SER A 53 23.09 11.58 -11.90
N PRO A 54 22.97 11.56 -10.57
CA PRO A 54 22.42 10.39 -9.91
C PRO A 54 20.94 10.37 -10.25
N VAL A 55 20.50 9.30 -10.92
CA VAL A 55 19.07 9.04 -11.12
C VAL A 55 18.49 8.71 -9.74
N SER A 56 18.09 9.74 -8.99
CA SER A 56 17.42 9.51 -7.72
C SER A 56 16.08 8.85 -8.03
N THR A 57 15.96 7.60 -7.59
CA THR A 57 14.76 6.81 -7.87
C THR A 57 13.69 7.22 -6.87
N PRO A 58 12.53 7.71 -7.35
CA PRO A 58 11.43 8.06 -6.46
C PRO A 58 10.96 6.84 -5.67
N VAL A 59 10.55 7.08 -4.44
CA VAL A 59 10.04 6.07 -3.52
C VAL A 59 8.59 6.40 -3.19
N ILE A 60 7.71 5.43 -3.37
CA ILE A 60 6.32 5.51 -2.96
C ILE A 60 6.19 4.83 -1.60
N ILE A 61 5.63 5.53 -0.63
CA ILE A 61 5.27 4.99 0.67
C ILE A 61 3.76 5.01 0.81
N VAL A 62 3.18 3.87 1.18
CA VAL A 62 1.76 3.75 1.45
C VAL A 62 1.56 3.37 2.91
N PHE A 63 0.79 4.18 3.63
CA PHE A 63 0.35 3.89 4.98
C PHE A 63 -1.03 3.24 4.94
N VAL A 64 -1.18 2.11 5.61
CA VAL A 64 -2.43 1.38 5.65
C VAL A 64 -2.81 1.04 7.09
N HIS A 65 -3.99 1.49 7.53
CA HIS A 65 -4.60 1.06 8.78
C HIS A 65 -5.43 -0.19 8.54
N CYS A 66 -5.13 -1.24 9.29
CA CYS A 66 -5.81 -2.53 9.23
C CYS A 66 -6.40 -2.89 10.59
N ARG A 67 -7.54 -3.59 10.61
CA ARG A 67 -8.13 -4.15 11.85
C ARG A 67 -7.37 -5.36 12.39
N SER A 68 -6.36 -5.85 11.67
CA SER A 68 -5.57 -7.01 12.06
C SER A 68 -4.11 -6.81 11.64
N ASN A 69 -3.20 -7.29 12.47
CA ASN A 69 -1.77 -7.37 12.17
C ASN A 69 -1.38 -8.56 11.29
N LYS A 70 -2.32 -9.42 10.91
CA LYS A 70 -2.07 -10.64 10.12
C LYS A 70 -2.28 -10.44 8.61
N VAL A 71 -2.28 -9.19 8.15
CA VAL A 71 -2.40 -8.87 6.72
C VAL A 71 -1.00 -8.97 6.11
N ASN A 72 -0.85 -9.80 5.08
CA ASN A 72 0.41 -9.91 4.35
C ASN A 72 0.33 -9.14 3.03
N TRP A 73 1.22 -8.18 2.82
CA TRP A 73 1.27 -7.40 1.59
C TRP A 73 2.23 -8.04 0.60
N ASP A 74 1.70 -8.55 -0.50
CA ASP A 74 2.47 -9.38 -1.42
C ASP A 74 3.06 -8.56 -2.58
N SER A 75 2.29 -7.57 -3.07
CA SER A 75 2.63 -6.85 -4.31
C SER A 75 1.88 -5.53 -4.42
N ALA A 76 2.46 -4.62 -5.20
CA ALA A 76 1.83 -3.36 -5.60
C ALA A 76 1.95 -3.17 -7.11
N TRP A 77 0.98 -2.51 -7.72
CA TRP A 77 1.02 -2.08 -9.11
C TRP A 77 1.00 -0.58 -9.15
N PHE A 78 2.00 -0.01 -9.81
CA PHE A 78 2.07 1.41 -10.13
C PHE A 78 2.06 1.52 -11.65
N GLY A 79 1.04 2.21 -12.18
CA GLY A 79 0.66 2.06 -13.59
C GLY A 79 0.33 0.60 -13.94
N ASN A 80 1.02 0.07 -14.96
CA ASN A 80 0.85 -1.30 -15.46
C ASN A 80 1.95 -2.27 -15.00
N LYS A 81 2.90 -1.81 -14.18
CA LYS A 81 4.02 -2.62 -13.69
C LYS A 81 3.77 -3.09 -12.26
N ALA A 82 4.13 -4.34 -11.98
CA ALA A 82 4.08 -4.93 -10.66
C ALA A 82 5.42 -4.73 -9.94
N TYR A 83 5.36 -4.45 -8.65
CA TYR A 83 6.51 -4.19 -7.80
C TYR A 83 6.40 -4.99 -6.50
N ALA A 84 7.55 -5.41 -5.98
CA ALA A 84 7.66 -5.94 -4.64
C ALA A 84 7.36 -4.85 -3.60
N VAL A 85 6.78 -5.27 -2.48
CA VAL A 85 6.45 -4.38 -1.36
C VAL A 85 7.35 -4.73 -0.19
N VAL A 86 8.07 -3.75 0.34
CA VAL A 86 8.73 -3.87 1.64
C VAL A 86 7.75 -3.37 2.69
N GLN A 87 7.32 -4.25 3.59
CA GLN A 87 6.37 -3.93 4.65
C GLN A 87 7.05 -3.75 6.00
N GLN A 88 6.57 -2.78 6.78
CA GLN A 88 6.96 -2.57 8.17
C GLN A 88 5.72 -2.17 8.98
N GLN A 89 5.52 -2.77 10.15
CA GLN A 89 4.48 -2.31 11.07
C GLN A 89 5.01 -1.12 11.87
N ILE A 90 4.20 -0.07 11.99
CA ILE A 90 4.51 1.15 12.74
C ILE A 90 3.72 1.15 14.04
N THR A 91 4.42 1.30 15.17
CA THR A 91 3.83 1.25 16.52
C THR A 91 3.77 2.60 17.21
N GLN A 92 4.45 3.62 16.67
CA GLN A 92 4.51 4.98 17.21
C GLN A 92 4.28 5.99 16.08
N PRO A 93 3.82 7.22 16.40
CA PRO A 93 3.75 8.30 15.41
C PRO A 93 5.09 8.53 14.72
N ILE A 94 5.05 8.82 13.42
CA ILE A 94 6.22 9.14 12.61
C ILE A 94 5.99 10.46 11.88
N GLU A 95 7.01 11.30 11.85
CA GLU A 95 7.05 12.49 11.01
C GLU A 95 7.56 12.10 9.63
N MET A 96 6.74 12.31 8.61
CA MET A 96 7.03 11.91 7.23
C MET A 96 7.72 13.01 6.43
N GLY A 97 7.52 14.26 6.84
CA GLY A 97 8.01 15.44 6.15
C GLY A 97 6.92 16.44 5.87
N ILE A 98 7.12 17.25 4.84
CA ILE A 98 6.26 18.37 4.48
C ILE A 98 5.47 18.00 3.24
N ASP A 99 4.15 18.20 3.26
CA ASP A 99 3.30 18.01 2.08
C ASP A 99 3.76 18.97 0.97
N GLY A 100 4.08 18.44 -0.21
CA GLY A 100 4.58 19.22 -1.32
C GLY A 100 3.55 20.21 -1.90
N ASN A 101 2.26 19.98 -1.63
CA ASN A 101 1.17 20.83 -2.12
C ASN A 101 0.75 21.89 -1.09
N THR A 102 0.65 21.51 0.19
CA THR A 102 0.14 22.42 1.24
C THR A 102 1.24 23.09 2.06
N GLY A 103 2.46 22.51 2.10
CA GLY A 103 3.54 22.99 2.96
C GLY A 103 3.38 22.61 4.44
N GLU A 104 2.39 21.77 4.78
CA GLU A 104 2.13 21.36 6.16
C GLU A 104 2.96 20.11 6.54
N ASN A 105 3.31 20.00 7.83
CA ASN A 105 3.95 18.79 8.34
C ASN A 105 2.97 17.61 8.33
N ILE A 106 3.43 16.48 7.79
CA ILE A 106 2.69 15.22 7.77
C ILE A 106 3.21 14.33 8.88
N THR A 107 2.34 14.08 9.86
CA THR A 107 2.57 13.06 10.89
C THR A 107 1.58 11.92 10.68
N ILE A 108 2.07 10.69 10.64
CA ILE A 108 1.23 9.49 10.54
C ILE A 108 1.27 8.75 11.86
N SER A 109 0.09 8.50 12.43
CA SER A 109 -0.06 7.85 13.73
C SER A 109 -0.90 6.58 13.63
N PRO A 110 -0.58 5.53 14.42
CA PRO A 110 -1.49 4.41 14.63
C PRO A 110 -2.84 4.92 15.17
N LYS A 111 -3.95 4.35 14.67
CA LYS A 111 -5.30 4.64 15.16
C LYS A 111 -5.68 3.63 16.24
N GLU A 112 -6.49 4.04 17.20
CA GLU A 112 -7.01 3.14 18.22
C GLU A 112 -7.77 1.96 17.58
N GLY A 113 -7.50 0.74 18.06
CA GLY A 113 -8.09 -0.48 17.51
C GLY A 113 -7.62 -0.85 16.09
N ALA A 114 -6.54 -0.23 15.59
CA ALA A 114 -5.98 -0.48 14.27
C ALA A 114 -4.47 -0.73 14.32
N TYR A 115 -3.98 -1.46 13.32
CA TYR A 115 -2.57 -1.68 13.07
C TYR A 115 -2.15 -0.86 11.86
N LEU A 116 -1.10 -0.06 12.01
CA LEU A 116 -0.55 0.75 10.94
C LEU A 116 0.60 0.01 10.26
N PHE A 117 0.51 -0.13 8.94
CA PHE A 117 1.57 -0.65 8.09
C PHE A 117 2.12 0.44 7.19
N GLN A 118 3.44 0.50 7.08
CA GLN A 118 4.16 1.23 6.06
C GLN A 118 4.57 0.26 4.95
N LEU A 119 4.17 0.56 3.72
CA LEU A 119 4.51 -0.20 2.53
C LEU A 119 5.40 0.66 1.64
N ARG A 120 6.64 0.22 1.41
CA ARG A 120 7.59 0.91 0.54
C ARG A 120 7.67 0.22 -0.81
N VAL A 121 7.58 1.03 -1.86
CA VAL A 121 7.67 0.61 -3.26
C VAL A 121 8.63 1.55 -3.98
N SER A 122 9.58 1.01 -4.73
CA SER A 122 10.58 1.79 -5.46
C SER A 122 10.42 1.56 -6.96
N PRO A 123 9.53 2.32 -7.63
CA PRO A 123 9.28 2.16 -9.05
C PRO A 123 10.53 2.53 -9.87
N GLN A 124 10.92 1.64 -10.77
CA GLN A 124 11.92 1.93 -11.80
C GLN A 124 11.20 2.33 -13.08
N LEU A 125 11.01 3.64 -13.24
CA LEU A 125 10.37 4.19 -14.43
C LEU A 125 11.37 4.26 -15.59
N SER A 126 10.88 3.89 -16.77
CA SER A 126 11.62 4.07 -18.01
C SER A 126 11.51 5.53 -18.47
N LYS A 127 12.49 5.99 -19.27
CA LYS A 127 12.45 7.35 -19.83
C LYS A 127 11.17 7.56 -20.65
N GLY A 128 10.38 8.57 -20.29
CA GLY A 128 9.11 8.89 -20.94
C GLY A 128 7.88 8.16 -20.38
N GLU A 129 8.03 7.35 -19.33
CA GLU A 129 6.89 6.75 -18.64
C GLU A 129 6.16 7.79 -17.77
N GLU A 130 4.86 7.93 -17.97
CA GLU A 130 4.04 8.86 -17.19
C GLU A 130 3.86 8.39 -15.74
N TRP A 131 3.84 9.35 -14.83
CA TRP A 131 3.62 9.09 -13.41
C TRP A 131 2.14 8.77 -13.16
N ALA A 132 1.84 7.57 -12.68
CA ALA A 132 0.48 7.24 -12.28
C ALA A 132 0.06 8.03 -11.03
N ASN A 133 -1.21 8.42 -10.96
CA ASN A 133 -1.76 9.14 -9.80
C ASN A 133 -2.22 8.20 -8.66
N SER A 134 -2.24 6.88 -8.91
CA SER A 134 -2.70 5.86 -7.98
C SER A 134 -1.75 4.67 -7.89
N ILE A 135 -1.85 3.94 -6.79
CA ILE A 135 -1.16 2.67 -6.56
C ILE A 135 -2.17 1.62 -6.15
N ARG A 136 -2.10 0.44 -6.79
CA ARG A 136 -2.97 -0.70 -6.48
C ARG A 136 -2.20 -1.70 -5.64
N LEU A 137 -2.68 -2.00 -4.45
CA LEU A 137 -2.09 -2.93 -3.52
C LEU A 137 -2.80 -4.28 -3.57
N ARG A 138 -2.04 -5.36 -3.39
CA ARG A 138 -2.56 -6.70 -3.14
C ARG A 138 -2.04 -7.21 -1.81
N ALA A 139 -2.96 -7.74 -1.01
CA ALA A 139 -2.65 -8.43 0.22
C ALA A 139 -3.37 -9.79 0.30
N SER A 140 -2.91 -10.62 1.22
CA SER A 140 -3.58 -11.84 1.64
C SER A 140 -3.94 -11.76 3.13
N TYR A 141 -5.15 -12.21 3.46
CA TYR A 141 -5.63 -12.30 4.85
C TYR A 141 -6.63 -13.45 4.96
N ARG A 142 -6.38 -14.40 5.88
CA ARG A 142 -7.22 -15.61 6.07
C ARG A 142 -7.51 -16.33 4.75
N ASN A 143 -6.47 -16.57 3.94
CA ASN A 143 -6.55 -17.20 2.60
C ASN A 143 -7.41 -16.45 1.57
N LYS A 144 -7.80 -15.20 1.85
CA LYS A 144 -8.52 -14.33 0.90
C LYS A 144 -7.58 -13.28 0.35
N THR A 145 -7.63 -13.06 -0.96
CA THR A 145 -6.92 -11.96 -1.62
C THR A 145 -7.72 -10.68 -1.46
N ILE A 146 -7.02 -9.61 -1.12
CA ILE A 146 -7.57 -8.28 -0.93
C ILE A 146 -6.86 -7.35 -1.90
N ARG A 147 -7.63 -6.49 -2.56
CA ARG A 147 -7.11 -5.47 -3.47
C ARG A 147 -7.57 -4.11 -2.98
N LYS A 148 -6.65 -3.15 -2.96
CA LYS A 148 -6.95 -1.77 -2.55
C LYS A 148 -6.23 -0.82 -3.48
N GLU A 149 -7.00 0.04 -4.13
CA GLU A 149 -6.44 1.20 -4.83
C GLU A 149 -6.34 2.38 -3.87
N VAL A 150 -5.23 3.11 -3.97
CA VAL A 150 -4.93 4.30 -3.16
C VAL A 150 -4.59 5.44 -4.11
N ALA A 151 -5.39 6.50 -4.04
CA ALA A 151 -5.27 7.72 -4.83
C ALA A 151 -5.81 8.91 -4.03
N PRO A 152 -5.31 10.14 -4.25
CA PRO A 152 -4.11 10.45 -5.05
C PRO A 152 -2.82 10.10 -4.28
N ILE A 153 -1.72 9.90 -5.00
CA ILE A 153 -0.38 9.85 -4.42
C ILE A 153 0.10 11.28 -4.20
N ARG A 154 0.38 11.64 -2.93
CA ARG A 154 0.78 13.01 -2.56
C ARG A 154 2.31 13.17 -2.57
N PRO A 155 2.87 14.22 -3.18
CA PRO A 155 4.28 14.52 -3.06
C PRO A 155 4.60 14.94 -1.62
N ILE A 156 5.70 14.45 -1.07
CA ILE A 156 6.25 14.92 0.20
C ILE A 156 7.70 15.33 0.01
N LYS A 157 8.10 16.38 0.72
CA LYS A 157 9.50 16.78 0.86
C LYS A 157 10.00 16.23 2.18
N THR A 158 11.06 15.44 2.14
CA THR A 158 11.77 15.07 3.37
C THR A 158 12.22 16.36 4.06
N PRO A 159 12.08 16.51 5.39
CA PRO A 159 12.73 17.61 6.10
C PRO A 159 14.20 17.52 5.75
N ASP A 160 14.81 18.62 5.32
CA ASP A 160 16.24 18.65 5.05
C ASP A 160 16.94 18.04 6.27
N ALA A 161 17.73 16.99 6.05
CA ALA A 161 18.56 16.42 7.10
C ALA A 161 19.54 17.53 7.51
N GLN A 162 19.22 18.21 8.61
CA GLN A 162 20.07 19.23 9.21
C GLN A 162 21.44 18.64 9.57
#